data_AF-A0A6B1D1G8-F1
#
_entry.id   AF-A0A6B1D1G8-F1
#
_cell.length_a   1.000
_cell.length_b   1.000
_cell.length_c   1.000
_cell.angle_alpha   90.00
_cell.angle_beta   90.00
_cell.angle_gamma   90.00
#
_symmetry.space_group_name_H-M   'P 1'
#
loop_
_entity.id
_entity.type
_entity.pdbx_description
1 polymer ?
#
loop_
_entity_poly.entity_id
_entity_poly.type
_entity_poly.pdbx_seq_one_letter_code
_entity_poly.pdbx_strand_id
1 'polypeptide(L)'
;MSTQVADVFDEETEAEYQYDFGTTTELLISVLAVRSGNWTGKPIRMLGRNKTPTMRCMVCRKKADWICAGCLWEDRNCFLCGQHVNEHSHEDAMVLPAVNSPRIGMCAYEGPADPPY
;
A
#
# COMPACT_ATOMS: atom_id res chain seq x y z
N MET A 1 2.12 -28.49 6.32
CA MET A 1 3.41 -28.21 6.98
C MET A 1 3.22 -26.98 7.84
N SER A 2 3.69 -27.00 9.09
CA SER A 2 3.81 -25.78 9.90
C SER A 2 5.28 -25.41 9.99
N THR A 3 5.66 -24.29 9.40
CA THR A 3 7.01 -23.72 9.51
C THR A 3 6.95 -22.57 10.50
N GLN A 4 7.87 -22.51 11.47
CA GLN A 4 7.92 -21.37 12.37
C GLN A 4 8.70 -20.23 11.72
N VAL A 5 8.30 -18.98 12.01
CA VAL A 5 8.98 -17.78 11.50
C VAL A 5 10.46 -17.77 11.88
N ALA A 6 10.79 -18.22 13.09
CA ALA A 6 12.16 -18.31 13.59
C ALA A 6 13.03 -19.34 12.85
N ASP A 7 12.42 -20.27 12.10
CA ASP A 7 13.14 -21.26 11.29
C ASP A 7 13.48 -20.71 9.88
N VAL A 8 12.90 -19.56 9.50
CA VAL A 8 12.98 -18.98 8.15
C VAL A 8 13.78 -17.68 8.13
N PHE A 9 13.74 -16.88 9.20
CA PHE A 9 14.32 -15.55 9.24
C PHE A 9 15.48 -15.47 10.25
N ASP A 10 16.69 -15.25 9.73
CA ASP A 10 17.94 -14.93 10.44
C ASP A 10 18.53 -13.59 9.95
N GLU A 11 19.65 -13.15 10.53
CA GLU A 11 20.27 -11.83 10.24
C GLU A 11 20.71 -11.63 8.78
N GLU A 12 20.81 -12.70 7.98
CA GLU A 12 21.23 -12.63 6.57
C GLU A 12 20.08 -12.90 5.61
N THR A 13 18.87 -13.10 6.12
CA THR A 13 17.73 -13.49 5.30
C THR A 13 17.23 -12.33 4.43
N GLU A 14 17.27 -12.54 3.12
CA GLU A 14 16.48 -11.84 2.12
C GLU A 14 15.52 -12.83 1.46
N ALA A 15 14.23 -12.51 1.45
CA ALA A 15 13.19 -13.37 0.91
C ALA A 15 12.31 -12.59 -0.07
N GLU A 16 12.12 -13.14 -1.26
CA GLU A 16 11.11 -12.68 -2.20
C GLU A 16 9.74 -13.23 -1.78
N TYR A 17 8.75 -12.35 -1.77
CA TYR A 17 7.37 -12.71 -1.46
C TYR A 17 6.46 -12.20 -2.55
N GLN A 18 5.74 -13.11 -3.20
CA GLN A 18 4.74 -12.80 -4.19
C GLN A 18 3.36 -13.12 -3.62
N TYR A 19 2.44 -12.17 -3.70
CA TYR A 19 1.06 -12.38 -3.26
C TYR A 19 0.05 -11.69 -4.18
N ASP A 20 -1.20 -12.16 -4.08
CA ASP A 20 -2.35 -11.82 -4.94
C ASP A 20 -2.30 -12.45 -6.34
N PHE A 21 -3.36 -13.18 -6.71
CA PHE A 21 -3.50 -13.88 -7.99
C PHE A 21 -4.11 -13.03 -9.10
N GLY A 22 -4.63 -11.83 -8.81
CA GLY A 22 -5.14 -10.90 -9.83
C GLY A 22 -4.03 -10.04 -10.43
N THR A 23 -3.34 -9.29 -9.58
CA THR A 23 -2.13 -8.55 -9.94
C THR A 23 -1.07 -8.83 -8.90
N THR A 24 -0.07 -9.62 -9.28
CA THR A 24 0.99 -10.04 -8.37
C THR A 24 1.69 -8.80 -7.78
N THR A 25 1.75 -8.75 -6.46
CA THR A 25 2.66 -7.84 -5.76
C THR A 25 3.87 -8.59 -5.32
N GLU A 26 5.03 -8.12 -5.78
CA GLU A 26 6.34 -8.64 -5.44
C GLU A 26 6.93 -7.77 -4.32
N LEU A 27 7.34 -8.41 -3.23
CA LEU A 27 7.97 -7.77 -2.08
C LEU A 27 9.33 -8.42 -1.83
N LEU A 28 10.29 -7.61 -1.41
CA LEU A 28 11.53 -8.07 -0.79
C LEU A 28 11.41 -7.89 0.72
N ILE A 29 11.58 -8.99 1.46
CA ILE A 29 11.63 -9.00 2.92
C ILE A 29 13.08 -9.18 3.33
N SER A 30 13.63 -8.21 4.06
CA SER A 30 15.00 -8.27 4.58
C SER A 30 14.99 -8.21 6.10
N VAL A 31 15.77 -9.07 6.74
CA VAL A 31 16.02 -8.98 8.19
C VAL A 31 17.18 -8.03 8.41
N LEU A 32 16.93 -6.90 9.08
CA LEU A 32 17.96 -5.90 9.33
C LEU A 32 18.73 -6.14 10.63
N ALA A 33 18.10 -6.77 11.61
CA ALA A 33 18.69 -7.13 12.90
C ALA A 33 17.76 -8.10 13.65
N VAL A 34 18.35 -8.96 14.48
CA VAL A 34 17.62 -9.81 15.41
C VAL A 34 17.80 -9.28 16.83
N ARG A 35 16.71 -9.32 17.63
CA ARG A 35 16.76 -8.90 19.04
C ARG A 35 16.13 -9.97 19.92
N SER A 36 16.91 -10.49 20.88
CA SER A 36 16.40 -11.36 21.94
C SER A 36 15.75 -10.54 23.06
N GLY A 37 14.61 -10.99 23.57
CA GLY A 37 13.97 -10.38 24.73
C GLY A 37 12.58 -10.93 25.03
N ASN A 38 12.07 -10.61 26.21
CA ASN A 38 10.70 -10.95 26.58
C ASN A 38 9.73 -10.13 25.74
N TRP A 39 8.96 -10.80 24.90
CA TRP A 39 7.93 -10.18 24.10
C TRP A 39 6.56 -10.45 24.72
N THR A 40 5.87 -9.38 25.12
CA THR A 40 4.49 -9.44 25.62
C THR A 40 3.60 -8.64 24.68
N GLY A 41 2.58 -9.28 24.09
CA GLY A 41 1.65 -8.62 23.16
C GLY A 41 1.42 -9.42 21.89
N LYS A 42 1.07 -8.72 20.80
CA LYS A 42 0.78 -9.35 19.49
C LYS A 42 2.05 -9.90 18.84
N PRO A 43 2.00 -11.03 18.11
CA PRO A 43 3.18 -11.65 17.48
C PRO A 43 3.97 -10.74 16.51
N ILE A 44 3.32 -9.72 15.94
CA ILE A 44 3.91 -8.74 15.01
C ILE A 44 3.56 -7.34 15.50
N ARG A 45 4.53 -6.42 15.41
CA ARG A 45 4.35 -5.00 15.71
C ARG A 45 5.03 -4.15 14.64
N MET A 46 4.32 -3.17 14.09
CA MET A 46 4.92 -2.16 13.22
C MET A 46 5.81 -1.23 14.04
N LEU A 47 7.09 -1.19 13.67
CA LEU A 47 8.07 -0.27 14.26
C LEU A 47 8.18 1.03 13.46
N GLY A 48 7.90 0.97 12.16
CA GLY A 48 7.94 2.11 11.26
C GLY A 48 7.10 1.86 10.02
N ARG A 49 6.60 2.95 9.43
CA ARG A 49 5.92 2.98 8.14
C ARG A 49 6.42 4.19 7.38
N ASN A 50 6.59 4.04 6.07
CA ASN A 50 6.93 5.16 5.21
C ASN A 50 5.88 6.27 5.34
N LYS A 51 6.34 7.53 5.32
CA LYS A 51 5.42 8.67 5.26
C LYS A 51 4.70 8.66 3.93
N THR A 52 3.38 8.82 3.95
CA THR A 52 2.58 8.94 2.74
C THR A 52 3.07 10.12 1.90
N PRO A 53 3.39 9.92 0.61
CA PRO A 53 3.71 11.03 -0.29
C PRO A 53 2.52 12.00 -0.39
N THR A 54 2.80 13.30 -0.56
CA THR A 54 1.73 14.27 -0.81
C THR A 54 1.29 14.17 -2.26
N MET A 55 0.11 13.60 -2.48
CA MET A 55 -0.50 13.52 -3.81
C MET A 55 -1.13 14.87 -4.16
N ARG A 56 -0.95 15.30 -5.40
CA ARG A 56 -1.44 16.60 -5.89
C ARG A 56 -2.48 16.42 -6.96
N CYS A 57 -3.61 17.11 -6.82
CA CYS A 57 -4.67 17.10 -7.79
C CYS A 57 -4.14 17.52 -9.16
N MET A 58 -4.48 16.76 -10.20
CA MET A 58 -4.07 17.01 -11.57
C MET A 58 -4.57 18.36 -12.12
N VAL A 59 -5.70 18.87 -11.60
CA VAL A 59 -6.33 20.12 -12.03
C VAL A 59 -5.80 21.33 -11.26
N CYS A 60 -5.96 21.35 -9.93
CA CYS A 60 -5.66 22.54 -9.11
C CYS A 60 -4.39 22.45 -8.26
N ARG A 61 -3.65 21.33 -8.31
CA ARG A 61 -2.38 21.08 -7.60
C ARG A 61 -2.43 21.13 -6.06
N LYS A 62 -3.62 21.35 -5.47
CA LYS A 62 -3.89 21.16 -4.04
C LYS A 62 -3.78 19.67 -3.67
N LYS A 63 -3.79 19.36 -2.37
CA LYS A 63 -3.78 17.98 -1.88
C LYS A 63 -4.90 17.17 -2.53
N ALA A 64 -4.56 15.97 -3.00
CA ALA A 64 -5.48 14.98 -3.51
C ALA A 64 -5.65 13.86 -2.49
N ASP A 65 -6.89 13.39 -2.38
CA ASP A 65 -7.29 12.29 -1.49
C ASP A 65 -7.87 11.11 -2.30
N TRP A 66 -7.98 11.26 -3.62
CA TRP A 66 -8.57 10.30 -4.54
C TRP A 66 -7.64 10.02 -5.72
N ILE A 67 -7.75 8.81 -6.28
CA ILE A 67 -7.09 8.38 -7.51
C ILE A 67 -8.13 7.79 -8.46
N CYS A 68 -8.09 8.18 -9.73
CA CYS A 68 -8.91 7.57 -10.77
C CYS A 68 -8.13 6.45 -11.47
N ALA A 69 -8.58 5.20 -11.32
CA ALA A 69 -8.00 4.04 -12.00
C ALA A 69 -8.09 4.18 -13.53
N GLY A 70 -9.19 4.72 -14.07
CA GLY A 70 -9.32 4.97 -15.52
C GLY A 70 -8.19 5.86 -16.07
N CYS A 71 -7.94 7.00 -15.42
CA CYS A 71 -6.82 7.86 -15.80
C CYS A 71 -5.45 7.20 -15.61
N LEU A 72 -5.29 6.36 -14.58
CA LEU A 72 -4.06 5.61 -14.37
C LEU A 72 -3.80 4.63 -15.52
N TRP A 73 -4.84 3.94 -16.01
CA TRP A 73 -4.74 3.00 -17.13
C TRP A 73 -4.47 3.68 -18.47
N GLU A 74 -4.84 4.96 -18.61
CA GLU A 74 -4.52 5.80 -19.76
C GLU A 74 -3.13 6.47 -19.64
N ASP A 75 -2.30 6.08 -18.67
CA ASP A 75 -0.98 6.66 -18.39
C ASP A 75 -1.01 8.18 -18.15
N ARG A 76 -2.09 8.69 -17.53
CA ARG A 76 -2.25 10.11 -17.17
C ARG A 76 -2.03 10.35 -15.68
N ASN A 77 -1.77 11.60 -15.31
CA ASN A 77 -1.90 11.99 -13.90
C ASN A 77 -3.35 11.72 -13.45
N CYS A 78 -3.51 10.98 -12.36
CA CYS A 78 -4.77 10.38 -11.96
C CYS A 78 -5.26 10.84 -10.57
N PHE A 79 -4.55 11.77 -9.93
CA PHE A 79 -4.89 12.24 -8.58
C PHE A 79 -5.90 13.38 -8.60
N LEU A 80 -6.91 13.29 -7.74
CA LEU A 80 -8.02 14.24 -7.66
C LEU A 80 -8.28 14.68 -6.21
N CYS A 81 -8.62 15.95 -6.03
CA CYS A 81 -9.16 16.44 -4.77
C CYS A 81 -10.67 16.23 -4.73
N GLY A 82 -11.28 16.39 -3.56
CA GLY A 82 -12.73 16.18 -3.37
C GLY A 82 -13.63 17.03 -4.26
N GLN A 83 -13.17 18.17 -4.80
CA GLN A 83 -13.94 18.93 -5.79
C GLN A 83 -13.87 18.27 -7.17
N HIS A 84 -12.65 18.12 -7.72
CA HIS A 84 -12.46 17.64 -9.09
C HIS A 84 -12.78 16.16 -9.28
N VAL A 85 -12.92 15.38 -8.21
CA VAL A 85 -13.40 14.01 -8.30
C VAL A 85 -14.89 13.95 -8.65
N ASN A 86 -15.71 14.87 -8.12
CA ASN A 86 -17.15 14.93 -8.41
C ASN A 86 -17.45 15.48 -9.81
N GLU A 87 -16.52 16.26 -10.38
CA GLU A 87 -16.60 16.79 -11.73
C GLU A 87 -15.91 15.87 -12.77
N HIS A 88 -15.33 14.75 -12.31
CA HIS A 88 -14.56 13.86 -13.15
C HIS A 88 -15.45 12.98 -14.04
N SER A 89 -14.99 12.69 -15.25
CA SER A 89 -15.81 12.02 -16.27
C SER A 89 -15.88 10.49 -16.16
N HIS A 90 -14.90 9.86 -15.50
CA HIS A 90 -14.91 8.41 -15.31
C HIS A 90 -15.93 8.01 -14.24
N GLU A 91 -16.44 6.78 -14.35
CA GLU A 91 -17.40 6.21 -13.41
C GLU A 91 -16.87 6.20 -11.96
N ASP A 92 -17.77 6.42 -11.00
CA ASP A 92 -17.44 6.43 -9.56
C ASP A 92 -16.73 5.15 -9.10
N ALA A 93 -17.05 3.99 -9.71
CA ALA A 93 -16.40 2.72 -9.42
C ALA A 93 -14.90 2.69 -9.77
N MET A 94 -14.43 3.60 -10.63
CA MET A 94 -13.02 3.77 -10.97
C MET A 94 -12.30 4.75 -10.05
N VAL A 95 -13.02 5.44 -9.16
CA VAL A 95 -12.45 6.39 -8.22
C VAL A 95 -12.20 5.66 -6.90
N LEU A 96 -10.95 5.65 -6.48
CA LEU A 96 -10.50 4.95 -5.27
C LEU A 96 -9.84 5.93 -4.29
N PRO A 97 -9.85 5.65 -2.98
CA PRO A 97 -9.11 6.44 -2.02
C PRO A 97 -7.61 6.40 -2.30
N ALA A 98 -6.94 7.55 -2.23
CA ALA A 98 -5.50 7.63 -2.34
C ALA A 98 -4.83 7.19 -1.03
N VAL A 99 -4.34 5.95 -0.97
CA VAL A 99 -3.77 5.34 0.24
C VAL A 99 -2.26 5.18 0.21
N ASN A 100 -1.63 5.06 1.39
CA ASN A 100 -0.20 4.82 1.53
C ASN A 100 0.16 3.35 1.29
N SER A 101 0.09 2.95 0.02
CA SER A 101 0.35 1.60 -0.44
C SER A 101 0.95 1.61 -1.84
N PRO A 102 1.90 0.70 -2.16
CA PRO A 102 2.37 0.50 -3.52
C PRO A 102 1.25 0.06 -4.49
N ARG A 103 0.13 -0.44 -3.97
CA ARG A 103 -1.03 -0.89 -4.77
C ARG A 103 -2.11 0.18 -4.97
N ILE A 104 -1.84 1.42 -4.62
CA ILE A 104 -2.76 2.54 -4.85
C ILE A 104 -3.21 2.58 -6.32
N GLY A 105 -4.52 2.69 -6.57
CA GLY A 105 -5.09 2.74 -7.92
C GLY A 105 -5.42 1.39 -8.56
N MET A 106 -5.10 0.27 -7.89
CA MET A 106 -5.57 -1.05 -8.33
C MET A 106 -7.07 -1.20 -8.08
N CYS A 107 -7.80 -1.77 -9.04
CA CYS A 107 -9.26 -1.94 -8.95
C CYS A 107 -9.66 -2.61 -7.63
N ALA A 108 -10.68 -2.05 -6.96
CA ALA A 108 -11.19 -2.48 -5.65
C ALA A 108 -10.16 -2.51 -4.50
N TYR A 109 -8.96 -1.93 -4.69
CA TYR A 109 -7.98 -1.82 -3.62
C TYR A 109 -8.12 -0.49 -2.88
N GLU A 110 -8.67 -0.56 -1.67
CA GLU A 110 -8.85 0.60 -0.77
C GLU A 110 -7.81 0.63 0.37
N GLY A 111 -6.79 -0.24 0.28
CA GLY A 111 -5.77 -0.44 1.30
C GLY A 111 -6.28 -1.08 2.59
N PRO A 112 -5.37 -1.37 3.53
CA PRO A 112 -5.68 -1.27 4.94
C PRO A 112 -5.33 0.16 5.41
N ALA A 113 -6.34 0.93 5.79
CA ALA A 113 -6.15 2.23 6.43
C ALA A 113 -5.55 2.08 7.84
N ASP A 114 -5.94 1.02 8.55
CA ASP A 114 -5.45 0.68 9.88
C ASP A 114 -4.88 -0.76 9.91
N PRO A 115 -3.66 -0.98 10.44
CA PRO A 115 -3.17 -2.32 10.68
C PRO A 115 -4.03 -3.00 11.77
N PRO A 116 -4.37 -4.29 11.65
CA PRO A 116 -5.16 -5.01 12.65
C PRO A 116 -4.41 -5.28 13.97
N TYR A 117 -3.17 -4.80 14.11
CA TYR A 117 -2.30 -5.04 15.25
C TYR A 117 -2.03 -3.81 16.10
#